data_AF-A7GY13-F1
#
_entry.id   AF-A7GY13-F1
#
_cell.length_a   1.000
_cell.length_b   1.000
_cell.length_c   1.000
_cell.angle_alpha   90.00
_cell.angle_beta   90.00
_cell.angle_gamma   90.00
#
_symmetry.space_group_name_H-M   'P 1'
#
loop_
_entity.id
_entity.type
_entity.pdbx_description
1 polymer ?
#
loop_
_entity_poly.entity_id
_entity_poly.type
_entity_poly.pdbx_seq_one_letter_code
_entity_poly.pdbx_strand_id
1 'polypeptide(L)'
;MKFSEFFEIWLHERYYKNGANIGKKGDFYTSVSVGWLFGAAHANYFLKCLDAKELSAKCSIVEIGANSGDMLADFVQGVFTLRPEILGELNFAIVEPHEILREIQLQTFKARFGDEVKLTHFKNFDECALDEAFIISNELFDSFACEVIEGENMLFINENHKPFWSGADDEILKICTGLGLEKGEICLKFTNFARQISKAFKRVKFLSFDYGEWGVKDDFSLRLYKNHQVFNFFEISDLSEYFGVSDMTYDVDFSHLSIAFESAGFKTAKFKRQNLALVQDFRIDEILALTLEMGGEKAYQNAAKQMKFLSSAEFLGERFKFIEFTKF
;
A
#
# COMPACT_ATOMS: atom_id res chain seq x y z
N MET A 1 14.90 -12.31 -20.12
CA MET A 1 13.72 -12.59 -19.27
C MET A 1 12.73 -11.47 -19.43
N LYS A 2 11.44 -11.73 -19.17
CA LYS A 2 10.43 -10.66 -19.17
C LYS A 2 10.76 -9.65 -18.08
N PHE A 3 10.30 -8.42 -18.24
CA PHE A 3 10.55 -7.40 -17.23
C PHE A 3 9.89 -7.76 -15.91
N SER A 4 8.68 -8.34 -15.91
CA SER A 4 8.01 -8.75 -14.66
C SER A 4 8.80 -9.80 -13.88
N GLU A 5 9.46 -10.74 -14.56
CA GLU A 5 10.30 -11.77 -13.92
C GLU A 5 11.52 -11.12 -13.24
N PHE A 6 12.16 -10.18 -13.94
CA PHE A 6 13.27 -9.42 -13.41
C PHE A 6 12.87 -8.55 -12.21
N PHE A 7 11.71 -7.90 -12.30
CA PHE A 7 11.12 -7.08 -11.23
C PHE A 7 10.85 -7.91 -9.97
N GLU A 8 10.29 -9.11 -10.13
CA GLU A 8 10.03 -10.02 -9.01
C GLU A 8 11.32 -10.43 -8.29
N ILE A 9 12.36 -10.80 -9.05
CA ILE A 9 13.65 -11.18 -8.47
C ILE A 9 14.29 -9.98 -7.76
N TRP A 10 14.20 -8.80 -8.36
CA TRP A 10 14.75 -7.56 -7.80
C TRP A 10 14.13 -7.26 -6.43
N LEU A 11 12.81 -7.17 -6.35
CA LEU A 11 12.14 -6.74 -5.13
C LEU A 11 11.93 -7.88 -4.14
N HIS A 12 11.26 -8.95 -4.57
CA HIS A 12 10.72 -9.97 -3.67
C HIS A 12 11.72 -11.08 -3.34
N GLU A 13 12.71 -11.33 -4.21
CA GLU A 13 13.77 -12.30 -3.91
C GLU A 13 15.05 -11.69 -3.36
N ARG A 14 15.18 -10.35 -3.41
CA ARG A 14 16.36 -9.63 -2.92
C ARG A 14 15.99 -8.48 -1.99
N TYR A 15 15.42 -7.40 -2.49
CA TYR A 15 15.28 -6.15 -1.71
C TYR A 15 14.46 -6.34 -0.41
N TYR A 16 13.17 -6.67 -0.51
CA TYR A 16 12.30 -6.85 0.67
C TYR A 16 12.67 -8.10 1.47
N LYS A 17 13.07 -9.18 0.79
CA LYS A 17 13.49 -10.43 1.44
C LYS A 17 14.66 -10.24 2.41
N ASN A 18 15.55 -9.29 2.12
CA ASN A 18 16.72 -8.99 2.96
C ASN A 18 16.42 -7.94 4.06
N GLY A 19 15.15 -7.57 4.26
CA GLY A 19 14.75 -6.59 5.27
C GLY A 19 15.02 -5.16 4.82
N ALA A 20 14.25 -4.70 3.82
CA ALA A 20 14.36 -3.34 3.30
C ALA A 20 14.30 -2.30 4.44
N ASN A 21 15.23 -1.35 4.46
CA ASN A 21 15.18 -0.23 5.37
C ASN A 21 14.32 0.86 4.74
N ILE A 22 13.13 1.12 5.28
CA ILE A 22 12.23 2.19 4.85
C ILE A 22 12.15 3.27 5.95
N GLY A 23 12.01 4.54 5.58
CA GLY A 23 11.84 5.67 6.51
C GLY A 23 13.06 6.58 6.63
N LYS A 24 13.18 7.34 7.74
CA LYS A 24 14.20 8.40 7.92
C LYS A 24 15.67 7.96 7.79
N LYS A 25 15.93 6.67 7.90
CA LYS A 25 17.26 6.05 7.71
C LYS A 25 17.27 5.01 6.58
N GLY A 26 16.17 4.94 5.82
CA GLY A 26 15.92 3.98 4.76
C GLY A 26 16.05 4.58 3.36
N ASP A 27 15.56 3.89 2.34
CA ASP A 27 15.72 4.35 0.94
C ASP A 27 14.72 5.45 0.55
N PHE A 28 13.53 5.52 1.16
CA PHE A 28 12.50 6.51 0.86
C PHE A 28 11.57 6.79 2.06
N TYR A 29 10.72 7.81 1.89
CA TYR A 29 9.82 8.34 2.91
C TYR A 29 8.37 8.04 2.53
N THR A 30 7.65 7.28 3.38
CA THR A 30 6.24 6.89 3.17
C THR A 30 5.28 7.73 4.02
N SER A 31 3.97 7.65 3.75
CA SER A 31 2.94 8.24 4.62
C SER A 31 3.08 7.78 6.09
N VAL A 32 3.44 6.50 6.28
CA VAL A 32 3.68 5.89 7.60
C VAL A 32 4.90 6.52 8.31
N SER A 33 5.92 6.90 7.55
CA SER A 33 7.17 7.48 8.09
C SER A 33 7.00 8.91 8.63
N VAL A 34 5.88 9.58 8.33
CA VAL A 34 5.59 10.96 8.77
C VAL A 34 5.37 11.03 10.27
N GLY A 35 4.70 10.01 10.82
CA GLY A 35 4.36 9.89 12.23
C GLY A 35 2.96 9.29 12.42
N TRP A 36 2.52 9.29 13.68
CA TRP A 36 1.34 8.58 14.14
C TRP A 36 -0.01 9.03 13.55
N LEU A 37 -0.08 10.24 12.98
CA LEU A 37 -1.35 10.85 12.59
C LEU A 37 -2.08 10.06 11.50
N PHE A 38 -1.34 9.44 10.57
CA PHE A 38 -1.94 8.65 9.49
C PHE A 38 -2.64 7.40 10.01
N GLY A 39 -2.01 6.63 10.91
CA GLY A 39 -2.61 5.47 11.56
C GLY A 39 -3.80 5.85 12.45
N ALA A 40 -3.70 6.94 13.21
CA ALA A 40 -4.82 7.43 14.02
C ALA A 40 -6.03 7.87 13.17
N ALA A 41 -5.80 8.48 12.00
CA ALA A 41 -6.87 8.82 11.06
C ALA A 41 -7.57 7.55 10.54
N HIS A 42 -6.82 6.48 10.25
CA HIS A 42 -7.40 5.18 9.87
C HIS A 42 -8.24 4.57 11.00
N ALA A 43 -7.78 4.65 12.25
CA ALA A 43 -8.55 4.22 13.41
C ALA A 43 -9.87 4.99 13.51
N ASN A 44 -9.85 6.31 13.32
CA ASN A 44 -11.07 7.13 13.32
C ASN A 44 -12.06 6.68 12.23
N TYR A 45 -11.54 6.42 11.03
CA TYR A 45 -12.37 5.96 9.93
C TYR A 45 -13.01 4.59 10.21
N PHE A 46 -12.24 3.65 10.77
CA PHE A 46 -12.76 2.35 11.21
C PHE A 46 -13.87 2.51 12.26
N LEU A 47 -13.67 3.34 13.28
CA LEU A 47 -14.67 3.58 14.32
C LEU A 47 -15.97 4.15 13.73
N LYS A 48 -15.88 5.06 12.76
CA LYS A 48 -17.06 5.56 12.03
C LYS A 48 -17.75 4.47 11.22
N CYS A 49 -17.01 3.53 10.64
CA CYS A 49 -17.60 2.38 9.96
C CYS A 49 -18.36 1.46 10.94
N LEU A 50 -17.86 1.29 12.17
CA LEU A 50 -18.58 0.57 13.23
C LEU A 50 -19.87 1.31 13.63
N ASP A 51 -19.79 2.63 13.83
CA ASP A 51 -20.95 3.45 14.22
C ASP A 51 -22.03 3.44 13.13
N ALA A 52 -21.62 3.45 11.87
CA ALA A 52 -22.50 3.32 10.70
C ALA A 52 -23.01 1.88 10.47
N LYS A 53 -22.56 0.90 11.27
CA LYS A 53 -22.88 -0.53 11.14
C LYS A 53 -22.48 -1.14 9.78
N GLU A 54 -21.48 -0.55 9.12
CA GLU A 54 -20.89 -1.10 7.89
C GLU A 54 -20.04 -2.34 8.21
N LEU A 55 -19.45 -2.37 9.40
CA LEU A 55 -18.64 -3.47 9.93
C LEU A 55 -19.15 -3.88 11.31
N SER A 56 -18.94 -5.14 11.68
CA SER A 56 -19.25 -5.65 13.01
C SER A 56 -18.10 -5.39 13.99
N ALA A 57 -18.41 -5.41 15.30
CA ALA A 57 -17.40 -5.32 16.36
C ALA A 57 -16.40 -6.50 16.35
N LYS A 58 -16.70 -7.60 15.63
CA LYS A 58 -15.80 -8.77 15.48
C LYS A 58 -14.91 -8.69 14.25
N CYS A 59 -14.96 -7.58 13.52
CA CYS A 59 -14.13 -7.35 12.34
C CYS A 59 -12.64 -7.45 12.70
N SER A 60 -11.87 -8.13 11.85
CA SER A 60 -10.42 -8.20 11.97
C SER A 60 -9.78 -7.02 11.27
N ILE A 61 -8.80 -6.38 11.90
CA ILE A 61 -8.00 -5.31 11.31
C ILE A 61 -6.77 -5.95 10.69
N VAL A 62 -6.64 -5.83 9.38
CA VAL A 62 -5.59 -6.52 8.61
C VAL A 62 -4.76 -5.48 7.86
N GLU A 63 -3.45 -5.47 8.04
CA GLU A 63 -2.54 -4.73 7.15
C GLU A 63 -1.87 -5.70 6.16
N ILE A 64 -1.79 -5.32 4.89
CA ILE A 64 -1.06 -6.08 3.85
C ILE A 64 0.18 -5.29 3.45
N GLY A 65 1.35 -5.93 3.53
CA GLY A 65 2.64 -5.28 3.21
C GLY A 65 3.02 -4.21 4.24
N ALA A 66 3.04 -4.58 5.53
CA ALA A 66 3.17 -3.64 6.64
C ALA A 66 4.58 -3.10 6.88
N ASN A 67 5.59 -3.60 6.15
CA ASN A 67 7.00 -3.31 6.38
C ASN A 67 7.43 -3.45 7.85
N SER A 68 7.54 -2.36 8.62
CA SER A 68 7.90 -2.36 10.04
C SER A 68 6.73 -2.63 11.00
N GLY A 69 5.48 -2.57 10.52
CA GLY A 69 4.26 -2.67 11.32
C GLY A 69 3.86 -1.37 12.03
N ASP A 70 4.53 -0.26 11.76
CA ASP A 70 4.27 1.02 12.42
C ASP A 70 2.87 1.57 12.13
N MET A 71 2.36 1.37 10.92
CA MET A 71 1.03 1.83 10.51
C MET A 71 -0.07 1.16 11.33
N LEU A 72 -0.10 -0.18 11.39
CA LEU A 72 -1.05 -0.90 12.22
C LEU A 72 -0.85 -0.62 13.71
N ALA A 73 0.39 -0.41 14.18
CA ALA A 73 0.64 0.00 15.55
C ALA A 73 0.07 1.41 15.86
N ASP A 74 0.23 2.37 14.96
CA ASP A 74 -0.37 3.70 15.10
C ASP A 74 -1.90 3.64 15.03
N PHE A 75 -2.46 2.74 14.22
CA PHE A 75 -3.89 2.43 14.23
C PHE A 75 -4.35 1.92 15.60
N VAL A 76 -3.66 0.91 16.16
CA VAL A 76 -3.94 0.36 17.49
C VAL A 76 -3.94 1.46 18.56
N GLN A 77 -2.92 2.33 18.54
CA GLN A 77 -2.82 3.47 19.44
C GLN A 77 -3.96 4.47 19.22
N GLY A 78 -4.38 4.68 17.97
CA GLY A 78 -5.55 5.49 17.61
C GLY A 78 -6.82 4.92 18.23
N VAL A 79 -7.08 3.61 18.10
CA VAL A 79 -8.24 2.95 18.72
C VAL A 79 -8.19 3.08 20.24
N PHE A 80 -7.04 2.82 20.87
CA PHE A 80 -6.86 2.97 22.31
C PHE A 80 -7.20 4.40 22.79
N THR A 81 -6.87 5.41 21.99
CA THR A 81 -7.10 6.81 22.34
C THR A 81 -8.55 7.23 22.14
N LEU A 82 -9.17 6.77 21.06
CA LEU A 82 -10.52 7.21 20.65
C LEU A 82 -11.64 6.37 21.27
N ARG A 83 -11.39 5.08 21.50
CA ARG A 83 -12.39 4.11 21.98
C ARG A 83 -11.71 2.88 22.64
N PRO A 84 -11.05 3.05 23.80
CA PRO A 84 -10.26 1.99 24.43
C PRO A 84 -11.09 0.74 24.76
N GLU A 85 -12.39 0.88 25.02
CA GLU A 85 -13.27 -0.20 25.46
C GLU A 85 -13.47 -1.31 24.41
N ILE A 86 -13.26 -1.02 23.11
CA ILE A 86 -13.39 -2.04 22.06
C ILE A 86 -12.06 -2.75 21.75
N LEU A 87 -10.93 -2.24 22.25
CA LEU A 87 -9.61 -2.70 21.82
C LEU A 87 -9.41 -4.20 22.08
N GLY A 88 -9.91 -4.69 23.22
CA GLY A 88 -9.83 -6.11 23.59
C GLY A 88 -10.70 -7.05 22.75
N GLU A 89 -11.62 -6.53 21.95
CA GLU A 89 -12.48 -7.31 21.04
C GLU A 89 -11.91 -7.42 19.62
N LEU A 90 -10.94 -6.56 19.28
CA LEU A 90 -10.36 -6.50 17.94
C LEU A 90 -9.25 -7.53 17.76
N ASN A 91 -9.21 -8.13 16.56
CA ASN A 91 -8.11 -8.98 16.14
C ASN A 91 -7.23 -8.20 15.16
N PHE A 92 -5.94 -8.12 15.44
CA PHE A 92 -4.96 -7.47 14.58
C PHE A 92 -4.14 -8.52 13.83
N ALA A 93 -4.04 -8.35 12.52
CA ALA A 93 -3.25 -9.26 11.69
C ALA A 93 -2.45 -8.52 10.61
N ILE A 94 -1.34 -9.13 10.20
CA ILE A 94 -0.55 -8.71 9.04
C ILE A 94 -0.41 -9.88 8.07
N VAL A 95 -0.62 -9.60 6.77
CA VAL A 95 -0.26 -10.51 5.68
C VAL A 95 1.10 -10.10 5.12
N GLU A 96 2.12 -10.91 5.38
CA GLU A 96 3.52 -10.61 5.07
C GLU A 96 4.26 -11.88 4.61
N PRO A 97 4.67 -11.99 3.33
CA PRO A 97 5.38 -13.16 2.83
C PRO A 97 6.81 -13.29 3.38
N HIS A 98 7.49 -12.20 3.75
CA HIS A 98 8.90 -12.21 4.14
C HIS A 98 9.10 -12.42 5.64
N GLU A 99 9.88 -13.44 6.01
CA GLU A 99 10.12 -13.81 7.42
C GLU A 99 10.81 -12.72 8.22
N ILE A 100 11.84 -12.08 7.65
CA ILE A 100 12.57 -10.99 8.30
C ILE A 100 11.63 -9.83 8.63
N LEU A 101 10.70 -9.47 7.74
CA LEU A 101 9.73 -8.40 8.00
C LEU A 101 8.74 -8.80 9.10
N ARG A 102 8.27 -10.05 9.13
CA ARG A 102 7.43 -10.54 10.25
C ARG A 102 8.14 -10.44 11.60
N GLU A 103 9.43 -10.75 11.66
CA GLU A 103 10.22 -10.60 12.89
C GLU A 103 10.32 -9.13 13.33
N ILE A 104 10.59 -8.22 12.39
CA ILE A 104 10.61 -6.77 12.65
C ILE A 104 9.24 -6.30 13.17
N GLN A 105 8.15 -6.71 12.52
CA GLN A 105 6.78 -6.36 12.91
C GLN A 105 6.46 -6.85 14.34
N LEU A 106 6.84 -8.08 14.69
CA LEU A 106 6.70 -8.61 16.05
C LEU A 106 7.51 -7.79 17.07
N GLN A 107 8.74 -7.39 16.73
CA GLN A 107 9.57 -6.56 17.60
C GLN A 107 8.96 -5.17 17.81
N THR A 108 8.45 -4.54 16.74
CA THR A 108 7.72 -3.25 16.80
C THR A 108 6.53 -3.36 17.76
N PHE A 109 5.69 -4.38 17.59
CA PHE A 109 4.51 -4.58 18.44
C PHE A 109 4.90 -4.87 19.90
N LYS A 110 5.89 -5.73 20.13
CA LYS A 110 6.37 -6.03 21.48
C LYS A 110 6.93 -4.79 22.18
N ALA A 111 7.67 -3.94 21.45
CA ALA A 111 8.23 -2.71 21.97
C ALA A 111 7.15 -1.66 22.30
N ARG A 112 6.07 -1.60 21.50
CA ARG A 112 5.00 -0.60 21.69
C ARG A 112 3.92 -1.02 22.68
N PHE A 113 3.59 -2.30 22.76
CA PHE A 113 2.42 -2.78 23.49
C PHE A 113 2.71 -3.92 24.49
N GLY A 114 3.94 -4.41 24.57
CA GLY A 114 4.25 -5.57 25.42
C GLY A 114 3.47 -6.81 24.97
N ASP A 115 2.66 -7.37 25.87
CA ASP A 115 1.79 -8.52 25.58
C ASP A 115 0.29 -8.14 25.53
N GLU A 116 -0.04 -6.85 25.61
CA GLU A 116 -1.44 -6.39 25.68
C GLU A 116 -2.15 -6.50 24.34
N VAL A 117 -1.43 -6.34 23.23
CA VAL A 117 -1.96 -6.42 21.87
C VAL A 117 -1.34 -7.62 21.16
N LYS A 118 -2.19 -8.57 20.78
CA LYS A 118 -1.77 -9.76 20.02
C LYS A 118 -1.79 -9.47 18.53
N LEU A 119 -0.66 -9.70 17.88
CA LEU A 119 -0.51 -9.60 16.44
C LEU A 119 -0.45 -11.02 15.83
N THR A 120 -1.34 -11.28 14.87
CA THR A 120 -1.31 -12.53 14.09
C THR A 120 -0.65 -12.29 12.74
N HIS A 121 0.26 -13.18 12.32
CA HIS A 121 0.82 -13.12 10.97
C HIS A 121 0.24 -14.23 10.10
N PHE A 122 -0.03 -13.89 8.84
CA PHE A 122 -0.30 -14.84 7.78
C PHE A 122 0.76 -14.68 6.71
N LYS A 123 1.31 -15.77 6.21
CA LYS A 123 2.30 -15.70 5.11
C LYS A 123 1.62 -15.34 3.79
N ASN A 124 0.35 -15.72 3.65
CA ASN A 124 -0.46 -15.55 2.46
C ASN A 124 -1.95 -15.66 2.84
N PHE A 125 -2.83 -15.36 1.88
CA PHE A 125 -4.27 -15.40 2.08
C PHE A 125 -4.87 -16.80 2.25
N ASP A 126 -4.19 -17.88 1.85
CA ASP A 126 -4.71 -19.24 2.04
C ASP A 126 -4.67 -19.68 3.52
N GLU A 127 -3.86 -19.00 4.34
CA GLU A 127 -3.79 -19.19 5.79
C GLU A 127 -4.81 -18.32 6.56
N CYS A 128 -5.40 -17.32 5.90
CA CYS A 128 -6.39 -16.44 6.49
C CYS A 128 -7.73 -17.17 6.64
N ALA A 129 -8.18 -17.35 7.88
CA ALA A 129 -9.50 -17.90 8.20
C ALA A 129 -10.32 -16.86 8.99
N LEU A 130 -10.63 -15.73 8.35
CA LEU A 130 -11.29 -14.59 8.97
C LEU A 130 -12.61 -14.27 8.26
N ASP A 131 -13.69 -14.05 9.01
CA ASP A 131 -15.01 -13.83 8.42
C ASP A 131 -15.18 -12.43 7.83
N GLU A 132 -14.85 -11.39 8.61
CA GLU A 132 -14.99 -9.98 8.24
C GLU A 132 -13.68 -9.24 8.50
N ALA A 133 -13.24 -8.44 7.53
CA ALA A 133 -11.99 -7.70 7.64
C ALA A 133 -12.09 -6.23 7.18
N PHE A 134 -11.43 -5.38 7.97
CA PHE A 134 -11.04 -4.02 7.62
C PHE A 134 -9.57 -4.08 7.22
N ILE A 135 -9.33 -4.07 5.92
CA ILE A 135 -8.02 -4.27 5.34
C ILE A 135 -7.43 -2.92 4.99
N ILE A 136 -6.14 -2.73 5.27
CA ILE A 136 -5.39 -1.52 4.96
C ILE A 136 -4.11 -1.90 4.20
N SER A 137 -3.76 -1.10 3.20
CA SER A 137 -2.45 -1.13 2.56
C SER A 137 -1.98 0.28 2.19
N ASN A 138 -0.67 0.49 2.22
CA ASN A 138 -0.03 1.72 1.79
C ASN A 138 1.20 1.37 0.94
N GLU A 139 1.29 1.90 -0.28
CA GLU A 139 2.40 1.65 -1.23
C GLU A 139 2.60 0.14 -1.44
N LEU A 140 1.50 -0.55 -1.77
CA LEU A 140 1.49 -1.99 -1.95
C LEU A 140 1.52 -2.34 -3.43
N PHE A 141 0.68 -1.69 -4.23
CA PHE A 141 0.45 -2.07 -5.62
C PHE A 141 1.53 -1.57 -6.56
N ASP A 142 2.22 -0.47 -6.22
CA ASP A 142 3.38 0.02 -6.97
C ASP A 142 4.60 -0.92 -6.90
N SER A 143 4.62 -1.83 -5.92
CA SER A 143 5.64 -2.88 -5.75
C SER A 143 5.29 -4.21 -6.46
N PHE A 144 4.13 -4.28 -7.14
CA PHE A 144 3.74 -5.51 -7.85
C PHE A 144 4.43 -5.57 -9.20
N ALA A 145 5.08 -6.69 -9.51
CA ALA A 145 5.73 -6.89 -10.80
C ALA A 145 4.78 -6.60 -11.98
N CYS A 146 5.26 -5.74 -12.88
CA CYS A 146 4.56 -5.33 -14.09
C CYS A 146 5.34 -5.73 -15.34
N GLU A 147 4.67 -5.70 -16.48
CA GLU A 147 5.31 -5.60 -17.79
C GLU A 147 5.30 -4.13 -18.24
N VAL A 148 6.23 -3.76 -19.11
CA VAL A 148 6.32 -2.40 -19.65
C VAL A 148 6.08 -2.46 -21.16
N ILE A 149 5.12 -1.68 -21.66
CA ILE A 149 4.60 -1.75 -23.02
C ILE A 149 4.93 -0.47 -23.79
N GLU A 150 5.29 -0.61 -25.07
CA GLU A 150 5.38 0.49 -26.04
C GLU A 150 4.92 0.00 -27.42
N GLY A 151 3.69 0.36 -27.79
CA GLY A 151 3.03 -0.14 -28.99
C GLY A 151 2.85 -1.66 -28.95
N GLU A 152 3.38 -2.35 -29.95
CA GLU A 152 3.35 -3.83 -30.03
C GLU A 152 4.53 -4.51 -29.32
N ASN A 153 5.42 -3.73 -28.70
CA ASN A 153 6.59 -4.24 -27.99
C ASN A 153 6.42 -4.20 -26.49
N MET A 154 7.15 -5.07 -25.79
CA MET A 154 7.35 -4.99 -24.35
C MET A 154 8.83 -5.03 -23.99
N LEU A 155 9.13 -4.56 -22.78
CA LEU A 155 10.48 -4.50 -22.25
C LEU A 155 10.94 -5.86 -21.75
N PHE A 156 12.19 -6.20 -22.07
CA PHE A 156 12.88 -7.39 -21.58
C PHE A 156 14.22 -6.98 -20.97
N ILE A 157 14.76 -7.85 -20.12
CA ILE A 157 16.08 -7.70 -19.52
C ILE A 157 16.98 -8.85 -19.96
N ASN A 158 18.17 -8.51 -20.47
CA ASN A 158 19.16 -9.50 -20.86
C ASN A 158 20.06 -9.92 -19.67
N GLU A 159 20.94 -10.88 -19.90
CA GLU A 159 21.83 -11.44 -18.87
C GLU A 159 22.79 -10.41 -18.24
N ASN A 160 23.06 -9.31 -18.94
CA ASN A 160 23.90 -8.20 -18.47
C ASN A 160 23.08 -7.09 -17.79
N HIS A 161 21.85 -7.38 -17.36
CA HIS A 161 20.95 -6.41 -16.71
C HIS A 161 20.64 -5.17 -17.60
N LYS A 162 20.66 -5.33 -18.92
CA LYS A 162 20.35 -4.25 -19.86
C LYS A 162 18.94 -4.39 -20.43
N PRO A 163 18.13 -3.31 -20.43
CA PRO A 163 16.84 -3.28 -21.07
C PRO A 163 16.94 -3.38 -22.60
N PHE A 164 16.03 -4.12 -23.21
CA PHE A 164 15.81 -4.15 -24.65
C PHE A 164 14.34 -4.39 -24.97
N TRP A 165 13.88 -3.90 -26.12
CA TRP A 165 12.49 -4.06 -26.58
C TRP A 165 12.37 -5.24 -27.53
N SER A 166 11.27 -5.97 -27.41
CA SER A 166 10.90 -7.06 -28.33
C SER A 166 9.37 -7.20 -28.36
N GLY A 167 8.82 -7.91 -29.36
CA GLY A 167 7.38 -8.10 -29.50
C GLY A 167 6.72 -8.63 -28.21
N ALA A 168 5.61 -8.01 -27.82
CA ALA A 168 4.83 -8.41 -26.66
C ALA A 168 3.99 -9.66 -26.94
N ASP A 169 3.59 -10.37 -25.89
CA ASP A 169 2.68 -11.52 -26.03
C ASP A 169 1.28 -11.07 -26.45
N ASP A 170 0.65 -11.80 -27.37
CA ASP A 170 -0.71 -11.51 -27.87
C ASP A 170 -1.75 -11.40 -26.75
N GLU A 171 -1.61 -12.18 -25.68
CA GLU A 171 -2.51 -12.13 -24.51
C GLU A 171 -2.36 -10.82 -23.74
N ILE A 172 -1.13 -10.32 -23.58
CA ILE A 172 -0.84 -9.06 -22.91
C ILE A 172 -1.37 -7.90 -23.77
N LEU A 173 -1.15 -7.93 -25.08
CA LEU A 173 -1.66 -6.90 -26.01
C LEU A 173 -3.19 -6.82 -26.00
N LYS A 174 -3.90 -7.95 -25.85
CA LYS A 174 -5.36 -7.94 -25.68
C LYS A 174 -5.80 -7.23 -24.40
N ILE A 175 -5.10 -7.44 -23.29
CA ILE A 175 -5.39 -6.73 -22.04
C ILE A 175 -5.11 -5.23 -22.21
N CYS A 176 -3.96 -4.88 -22.80
CA CYS A 176 -3.60 -3.49 -23.09
C CYS A 176 -4.65 -2.80 -23.95
N THR A 177 -5.12 -3.46 -25.02
CA THR A 177 -6.20 -2.96 -25.88
C THR A 177 -7.49 -2.72 -25.09
N GLY A 178 -7.85 -3.64 -24.18
CA GLY A 178 -9.03 -3.49 -23.33
C GLY A 178 -8.96 -2.33 -22.34
N LEU A 179 -7.75 -1.93 -21.93
CA LEU A 179 -7.48 -0.80 -21.05
C LEU A 179 -7.18 0.50 -21.81
N GLY A 180 -6.97 0.44 -23.12
CA GLY A 180 -6.49 1.56 -23.93
C GLY A 180 -5.01 1.91 -23.68
N LEU A 181 -4.22 0.98 -23.17
CA LEU A 181 -2.79 1.17 -22.91
C LEU A 181 -1.98 0.96 -24.19
N GLU A 182 -1.40 2.03 -24.73
CA GLU A 182 -0.42 1.94 -25.84
C GLU A 182 1.03 2.03 -25.33
N LYS A 183 1.25 2.77 -24.23
CA LYS A 183 2.55 2.95 -23.61
C LYS A 183 2.39 3.04 -22.09
N GLY A 184 3.18 2.28 -21.34
CA GLY A 184 3.18 2.34 -19.86
C GLY A 184 3.36 0.97 -19.20
N GLU A 185 3.13 0.93 -17.89
CA GLU A 185 3.27 -0.28 -17.06
C GLU A 185 1.93 -1.04 -16.88
N ILE A 186 1.96 -2.37 -16.93
CA ILE A 186 0.78 -3.22 -16.72
C ILE A 186 1.04 -4.37 -15.73
N CYS A 187 0.27 -4.41 -14.64
CA CYS A 187 0.34 -5.46 -13.63
C CYS A 187 -0.62 -6.61 -13.93
N LEU A 188 -0.10 -7.81 -14.20
CA LEU A 188 -0.93 -8.98 -14.49
C LEU A 188 -1.47 -9.69 -13.22
N LYS A 189 -1.01 -9.28 -12.03
CA LYS A 189 -1.31 -9.96 -10.76
C LYS A 189 -2.57 -9.44 -10.05
N PHE A 190 -3.07 -8.24 -10.37
CA PHE A 190 -4.18 -7.62 -9.63
C PHE A 190 -5.42 -8.51 -9.52
N THR A 191 -5.83 -9.16 -10.62
CA THR A 191 -7.02 -10.02 -10.64
C THR A 191 -6.86 -11.22 -9.72
N ASN A 192 -5.69 -11.88 -9.73
CA ASN A 192 -5.44 -13.02 -8.84
C ASN A 192 -5.38 -12.58 -7.37
N PHE A 193 -4.73 -11.46 -7.10
CA PHE A 193 -4.65 -10.88 -5.76
C PHE A 193 -6.04 -10.54 -5.19
N ALA A 194 -6.89 -9.89 -5.98
CA ALA A 194 -8.27 -9.61 -5.57
C ALA A 194 -9.07 -10.89 -5.31
N ARG A 195 -8.89 -11.94 -6.13
CA ARG A 195 -9.53 -13.26 -5.91
C ARG A 195 -9.06 -13.92 -4.61
N GLN A 196 -7.78 -13.81 -4.27
CA GLN A 196 -7.24 -14.33 -3.02
C GLN A 196 -7.89 -13.65 -1.81
N ILE A 197 -8.03 -12.31 -1.82
CA ILE A 197 -8.76 -11.58 -0.76
C ILE A 197 -10.23 -12.03 -0.74
N SER A 198 -10.88 -12.11 -1.91
CA SER A 198 -12.28 -12.54 -2.01
C SER A 198 -12.52 -13.93 -1.44
N LYS A 199 -11.55 -14.83 -1.55
CA LYS A 199 -11.61 -16.20 -1.01
C LYS A 199 -11.34 -16.24 0.50
N ALA A 200 -10.38 -15.44 0.97
CA ALA A 200 -9.95 -15.42 2.37
C ALA A 200 -10.99 -14.83 3.33
N PHE A 201 -11.82 -13.90 2.83
CA PHE A 201 -12.75 -13.14 3.66
C PHE A 201 -14.16 -13.13 3.06
N LYS A 202 -15.19 -13.31 3.91
CA LYS A 202 -16.59 -13.25 3.48
C LYS A 202 -17.05 -11.82 3.27
N ARG A 203 -16.71 -10.94 4.21
CA ARG A 203 -17.03 -9.51 4.20
C ARG A 203 -15.75 -8.68 4.30
N VAL A 204 -15.59 -7.71 3.42
CA VAL A 204 -14.37 -6.92 3.32
C VAL A 204 -14.69 -5.46 3.10
N LYS A 205 -14.00 -4.61 3.84
CA LYS A 205 -13.72 -3.23 3.44
C LYS A 205 -12.20 -3.10 3.30
N PHE A 206 -11.70 -2.82 2.10
CA PHE A 206 -10.27 -2.73 1.82
C PHE A 206 -9.90 -1.33 1.34
N LEU A 207 -8.96 -0.72 2.05
CA LEU A 207 -8.49 0.63 1.85
C LEU A 207 -7.05 0.56 1.37
N SER A 208 -6.76 1.17 0.24
CA SER A 208 -5.39 1.26 -0.27
C SER A 208 -5.01 2.69 -0.61
N PHE A 209 -3.78 3.04 -0.27
CA PHE A 209 -3.13 4.29 -0.63
C PHE A 209 -1.92 4.00 -1.50
N ASP A 210 -1.85 4.61 -2.68
CA ASP A 210 -0.74 4.38 -3.60
C ASP A 210 -0.52 5.56 -4.56
N TYR A 211 0.64 5.61 -5.21
CA TYR A 211 0.90 6.57 -6.27
C TYR A 211 0.15 6.17 -7.54
N GLY A 212 -0.42 7.15 -8.24
CA GLY A 212 -0.92 6.92 -9.59
C GLY A 212 -2.15 7.75 -9.92
N GLU A 213 -2.90 7.32 -10.93
CA GLU A 213 -4.07 8.03 -11.45
C GLU A 213 -5.16 7.06 -11.89
N TRP A 214 -6.36 7.60 -12.13
CA TRP A 214 -7.44 6.82 -12.73
C TRP A 214 -7.30 6.78 -14.24
N GLY A 215 -7.01 5.59 -14.77
CA GLY A 215 -6.82 5.39 -16.20
C GLY A 215 -5.34 5.37 -16.58
N VAL A 216 -5.10 4.83 -17.76
CA VAL A 216 -3.76 4.74 -18.36
C VAL A 216 -3.18 6.12 -18.63
N LYS A 217 -1.87 6.25 -18.45
CA LYS A 217 -1.08 7.42 -18.87
C LYS A 217 -0.19 6.96 -20.01
N ASP A 218 -0.17 7.73 -21.10
CA ASP A 218 0.67 7.47 -22.28
C ASP A 218 2.14 7.87 -22.02
N ASP A 219 2.74 7.29 -20.99
CA ASP A 219 4.08 7.61 -20.49
C ASP A 219 4.56 6.52 -19.55
N PHE A 220 5.87 6.49 -19.29
CA PHE A 220 6.44 5.63 -18.27
C PHE A 220 6.54 6.34 -16.92
N SER A 221 6.35 5.58 -15.86
CA SER A 221 6.43 6.06 -14.48
C SER A 221 7.41 5.27 -13.61
N LEU A 222 8.00 4.21 -14.19
CA LEU A 222 9.00 3.36 -13.56
C LEU A 222 10.23 4.13 -13.07
N ARG A 223 10.56 3.93 -11.80
CA ARG A 223 11.62 4.67 -11.09
C ARG A 223 12.29 3.81 -10.02
N LEU A 224 13.53 4.14 -9.68
CA LEU A 224 14.28 3.50 -8.60
C LEU A 224 14.47 4.46 -7.43
N TYR A 225 14.42 3.93 -6.21
CA TYR A 225 14.74 4.67 -4.98
C TYR A 225 15.95 4.07 -4.30
N LYS A 226 17.02 4.86 -4.16
CA LYS A 226 18.25 4.45 -3.49
C LYS A 226 18.81 5.63 -2.70
N ASN A 227 19.07 5.45 -1.40
CA ASN A 227 19.66 6.51 -0.55
C ASN A 227 18.90 7.86 -0.61
N HIS A 228 17.57 7.84 -0.57
CA HIS A 228 16.70 9.04 -0.69
C HIS A 228 16.76 9.78 -2.04
N GLN A 229 17.32 9.17 -3.07
CA GLN A 229 17.34 9.70 -4.43
C GLN A 229 16.41 8.88 -5.33
N VAL A 230 15.73 9.59 -6.23
CA VAL A 230 14.87 9.00 -7.26
C VAL A 230 15.61 9.01 -8.58
N PHE A 231 15.66 7.85 -9.23
CA PHE A 231 16.28 7.68 -10.54
C PHE A 231 15.23 7.24 -11.55
N ASN A 232 15.19 7.90 -12.70
CA ASN A 232 14.38 7.46 -13.82
C ASN A 232 14.98 6.16 -14.38
N PHE A 233 14.19 5.09 -14.44
CA PHE A 233 14.65 3.79 -14.89
C PHE A 233 15.30 3.85 -16.29
N PHE A 234 14.70 4.62 -17.21
CA PHE A 234 15.14 4.70 -18.61
C PHE A 234 16.40 5.57 -18.81
N GLU A 235 16.84 6.29 -17.78
CA GLU A 235 18.07 7.09 -17.81
C GLU A 235 19.29 6.28 -17.31
N ILE A 236 19.07 5.08 -16.78
CA ILE A 236 20.11 4.20 -16.25
C ILE A 236 20.60 3.25 -17.35
N SER A 237 21.88 3.30 -17.66
CA SER A 237 22.50 2.48 -18.71
C SER A 237 22.93 1.07 -18.23
N ASP A 238 23.15 0.90 -16.92
CA ASP A 238 23.49 -0.36 -16.27
C ASP A 238 22.75 -0.49 -14.94
N LEU A 239 21.80 -1.44 -14.87
CA LEU A 239 20.99 -1.67 -13.69
C LEU A 239 21.73 -2.47 -12.60
N SER A 240 22.91 -3.01 -12.89
CA SER A 240 23.65 -3.90 -11.97
C SER A 240 23.98 -3.23 -10.64
N GLU A 241 24.21 -1.91 -10.63
CA GLU A 241 24.51 -1.16 -9.39
C GLU A 241 23.29 -0.97 -8.48
N TYR A 242 22.08 -1.15 -9.00
CA TYR A 242 20.82 -0.94 -8.30
C TYR A 242 20.11 -2.26 -7.98
N PHE A 243 20.38 -3.30 -8.78
CA PHE A 243 19.69 -4.58 -8.74
C PHE A 243 19.65 -5.21 -7.33
N GLY A 244 18.45 -5.31 -6.77
CA GLY A 244 18.19 -5.93 -5.47
C GLY A 244 18.72 -5.16 -4.25
N VAL A 245 19.24 -3.94 -4.44
CA VAL A 245 19.76 -3.07 -3.38
C VAL A 245 19.13 -1.66 -3.40
N SER A 246 18.09 -1.49 -4.21
CA SER A 246 17.24 -0.29 -4.27
C SER A 246 15.79 -0.72 -4.46
N ASP A 247 14.86 0.15 -4.10
CA ASP A 247 13.46 -0.07 -4.46
C ASP A 247 13.20 0.29 -5.93
N MET A 248 12.13 -0.26 -6.50
CA MET A 248 11.66 -0.02 -7.86
C MET A 248 10.14 0.04 -7.86
N THR A 249 9.57 1.18 -8.28
CA THR A 249 8.11 1.37 -8.27
C THR A 249 7.63 2.08 -9.53
N TYR A 250 6.31 2.11 -9.74
CA TYR A 250 5.64 2.79 -10.85
C TYR A 250 4.29 3.35 -10.38
N ASP A 251 3.66 4.22 -11.18
CA ASP A 251 2.34 4.77 -10.89
C ASP A 251 1.25 3.71 -11.18
N VAL A 252 0.39 3.46 -10.21
CA VAL A 252 -0.72 2.50 -10.31
C VAL A 252 -1.84 3.07 -11.18
N ASP A 253 -2.28 2.31 -12.19
CA ASP A 253 -3.55 2.56 -12.86
C ASP A 253 -4.70 2.04 -11.99
N PHE A 254 -5.37 2.96 -11.30
CA PHE A 254 -6.48 2.64 -10.41
C PHE A 254 -7.73 2.17 -11.15
N SER A 255 -7.86 2.45 -12.46
CA SER A 255 -8.97 1.93 -13.26
C SER A 255 -8.78 0.44 -13.54
N HIS A 256 -7.56 0.02 -13.89
CA HIS A 256 -7.21 -1.39 -14.04
C HIS A 256 -7.35 -2.14 -12.71
N LEU A 257 -6.86 -1.55 -11.62
CA LEU A 257 -7.04 -2.11 -10.28
C LEU A 257 -8.53 -2.28 -9.93
N SER A 258 -9.35 -1.27 -10.24
CA SER A 258 -10.80 -1.32 -10.05
C SER A 258 -11.44 -2.47 -10.83
N ILE A 259 -11.14 -2.60 -12.13
CA ILE A 259 -11.66 -3.69 -12.97
C ILE A 259 -11.28 -5.06 -12.39
N ALA A 260 -10.03 -5.21 -11.94
CA ALA A 260 -9.55 -6.45 -11.34
C ALA A 260 -10.32 -6.81 -10.06
N PHE A 261 -10.54 -5.86 -9.15
CA PHE A 261 -11.31 -6.07 -7.93
C PHE A 261 -12.79 -6.33 -8.20
N GLU A 262 -13.40 -5.59 -9.13
CA GLU A 262 -14.79 -5.80 -9.53
C GLU A 262 -15.02 -7.20 -10.13
N SER A 263 -14.06 -7.68 -10.93
CA SER A 263 -14.09 -9.06 -11.47
C SER A 263 -14.01 -10.15 -10.39
N ALA A 264 -13.51 -9.81 -9.20
CA ALA A 264 -13.44 -10.71 -8.04
C ALA A 264 -14.63 -10.56 -7.07
N GLY A 265 -15.65 -9.79 -7.46
CA GLY A 265 -16.89 -9.59 -6.71
C GLY A 265 -16.86 -8.44 -5.70
N PHE A 266 -15.87 -7.56 -5.77
CA PHE A 266 -15.86 -6.32 -5.00
C PHE A 266 -16.62 -5.21 -5.75
N LYS A 267 -16.91 -4.14 -5.02
CA LYS A 267 -17.35 -2.86 -5.56
C LYS A 267 -16.32 -1.80 -5.23
N THR A 268 -15.93 -0.98 -6.20
CA THR A 268 -15.19 0.25 -5.95
C THR A 268 -16.11 1.27 -5.30
N ALA A 269 -15.98 1.43 -3.99
CA ALA A 269 -16.83 2.30 -3.18
C ALA A 269 -16.40 3.77 -3.26
N LYS A 270 -15.08 4.02 -3.27
CA LYS A 270 -14.50 5.37 -3.31
C LYS A 270 -13.20 5.37 -4.09
N PHE A 271 -12.94 6.47 -4.80
CA PHE A 271 -11.63 6.82 -5.35
C PHE A 271 -11.43 8.33 -5.18
N LYS A 272 -10.37 8.75 -4.49
CA LYS A 272 -10.09 10.16 -4.18
C LYS A 272 -8.59 10.43 -4.14
N ARG A 273 -8.20 11.70 -4.24
CA ARG A 273 -6.86 12.11 -3.81
C ARG A 273 -6.70 11.88 -2.30
N GLN A 274 -5.50 11.50 -1.85
CA GLN A 274 -5.22 11.22 -0.44
C GLN A 274 -5.61 12.41 0.46
N ASN A 275 -5.24 13.63 0.08
CA ASN A 275 -5.55 14.83 0.87
C ASN A 275 -7.06 15.02 1.10
N LEU A 276 -7.88 14.79 0.07
CA LEU A 276 -9.34 14.88 0.15
C LEU A 276 -9.93 13.75 1.00
N ALA A 277 -9.42 12.52 0.83
CA ALA A 277 -9.87 11.38 1.62
C ALA A 277 -9.60 11.61 3.11
N LEU A 278 -8.39 12.03 3.48
CA LEU A 278 -7.99 12.28 4.86
C LEU A 278 -8.90 13.29 5.57
N VAL A 279 -9.33 14.33 4.85
CA VAL A 279 -10.23 15.36 5.40
C VAL A 279 -11.68 14.90 5.40
N GLN A 280 -12.19 14.35 4.30
CA GLN A 280 -13.62 14.09 4.12
C GLN A 280 -14.09 12.79 4.76
N ASP A 281 -13.29 11.73 4.65
CA ASP A 281 -13.66 10.38 5.06
C ASP A 281 -13.04 10.03 6.42
N PHE A 282 -11.72 10.24 6.55
CA PHE A 282 -10.99 9.87 7.78
C PHE A 282 -11.10 10.92 8.89
N ARG A 283 -11.62 12.11 8.54
CA ARG A 283 -11.87 13.22 9.47
C ARG A 283 -10.65 13.53 10.34
N ILE A 284 -9.49 13.68 9.69
CA ILE A 284 -8.22 14.01 10.34
C ILE A 284 -8.29 15.33 11.12
N ASP A 285 -9.23 16.22 10.77
CA ASP A 285 -9.56 17.44 11.50
C ASP A 285 -10.04 17.16 12.94
N GLU A 286 -10.82 16.08 13.15
CA GLU A 286 -11.27 15.67 14.49
C GLU A 286 -10.08 15.19 15.34
N ILE A 287 -9.11 14.49 14.73
CA ILE A 287 -7.90 14.03 15.42
C ILE A 287 -6.99 15.20 15.79
N LEU A 288 -6.84 16.18 14.90
CA LEU A 288 -6.10 17.41 15.19
C LEU A 288 -6.76 18.21 16.33
N ALA A 289 -8.09 18.35 16.32
CA ALA A 289 -8.82 19.04 17.38
C ALA A 289 -8.63 18.34 18.74
N LEU A 290 -8.78 17.02 18.77
CA LEU A 290 -8.55 16.22 19.98
C LEU A 290 -7.11 16.34 20.49
N THR A 291 -6.14 16.35 19.58
CA THR A 291 -4.72 16.53 19.92
C THR A 291 -4.46 17.88 20.58
N LEU A 292 -5.10 18.94 20.09
CA LEU A 292 -5.00 20.26 20.71
C LEU A 292 -5.63 20.28 22.10
N GLU A 293 -6.82 19.67 22.24
CA GLU A 293 -7.56 19.62 23.50
C GLU A 293 -6.81 18.83 24.58
N MET A 294 -6.32 17.64 24.26
CA MET A 294 -5.72 16.73 25.23
C MET A 294 -4.20 16.86 25.34
N GLY A 295 -3.52 17.10 24.22
CA GLY A 295 -2.05 17.15 24.12
C GLY A 295 -1.47 18.57 24.15
N GLY A 296 -2.31 19.59 24.05
CA GLY A 296 -1.91 21.00 24.04
C GLY A 296 -1.25 21.46 22.73
N GLU A 297 -0.86 22.73 22.71
CA GLU A 297 -0.43 23.41 21.49
C GLU A 297 0.81 22.78 20.83
N LYS A 298 1.78 22.32 21.64
CA LYS A 298 2.99 21.68 21.11
C LYS A 298 2.68 20.37 20.40
N ALA A 299 1.78 19.55 20.95
CA ALA A 299 1.35 18.30 20.31
C ALA A 299 0.60 18.60 19.01
N TYR A 300 -0.31 19.57 19.04
CA TYR A 300 -1.04 20.03 17.86
C TYR A 300 -0.09 20.52 16.76
N GLN A 301 0.89 21.36 17.07
CA GLN A 301 1.87 21.85 16.09
C GLN A 301 2.66 20.71 15.44
N ASN A 302 2.98 19.66 16.19
CA ASN A 302 3.63 18.46 15.64
C ASN A 302 2.67 17.68 14.71
N ALA A 303 1.43 17.46 15.12
CA ALA A 303 0.43 16.80 14.29
C ALA A 303 0.11 17.61 13.02
N ALA A 304 0.02 18.94 13.12
CA ALA A 304 -0.20 19.83 11.97
C ALA A 304 0.94 19.75 10.94
N LYS A 305 2.20 19.57 11.38
CA LYS A 305 3.32 19.31 10.47
C LYS A 305 3.17 17.98 9.75
N GLN A 306 2.71 16.93 10.44
CA GLN A 306 2.43 15.64 9.82
C GLN A 306 1.31 15.78 8.78
N MET A 307 0.20 16.44 9.14
CA MET A 307 -0.91 16.70 8.21
C MET A 307 -0.42 17.44 6.96
N LYS A 308 0.37 18.50 7.14
CA LYS A 308 0.93 19.25 6.00
C LYS A 308 1.71 18.34 5.05
N PHE A 309 2.49 17.41 5.56
CA PHE A 309 3.25 16.46 4.73
C PHE A 309 2.34 15.45 4.01
N LEU A 310 1.31 14.94 4.70
CA LEU A 310 0.35 13.99 4.14
C LEU A 310 -0.56 14.61 3.07
N SER A 311 -0.79 15.93 3.12
CA SER A 311 -1.82 16.61 2.33
C SER A 311 -1.32 17.60 1.29
N SER A 312 -0.06 18.05 1.34
CA SER A 312 0.44 19.05 0.39
C SER A 312 0.79 18.44 -0.97
N ALA A 313 0.57 19.22 -2.03
CA ALA A 313 0.97 18.86 -3.39
C ALA A 313 2.49 18.66 -3.55
N GLU A 314 3.29 19.36 -2.74
CA GLU A 314 4.75 19.27 -2.73
C GLU A 314 5.28 17.93 -2.22
N PHE A 315 4.47 17.17 -1.47
CA PHE A 315 4.84 15.89 -0.89
C PHE A 315 3.91 14.78 -1.40
N LEU A 316 3.09 14.20 -0.53
CA LEU A 316 2.29 13.02 -0.85
C LEU A 316 0.87 13.37 -1.33
N GLY A 317 0.39 14.59 -1.06
CA GLY A 317 -1.04 14.89 -1.05
C GLY A 317 -1.78 14.83 -2.40
N GLU A 318 -1.12 15.14 -3.52
CA GLU A 318 -1.77 15.14 -4.85
C GLU A 318 -1.50 13.89 -5.68
N ARG A 319 -0.29 13.33 -5.58
CA ARG A 319 0.12 12.13 -6.34
C ARG A 319 -0.42 10.84 -5.71
N PHE A 320 -0.60 10.79 -4.39
CA PHE A 320 -1.24 9.65 -3.75
C PHE A 320 -2.74 9.67 -3.94
N LYS A 321 -3.28 8.51 -4.26
CA LYS A 321 -4.71 8.25 -4.31
C LYS A 321 -5.11 7.28 -3.23
N PHE A 322 -6.35 7.45 -2.80
CA PHE A 322 -7.08 6.54 -1.94
C PHE A 322 -8.10 5.81 -2.78
N ILE A 323 -8.13 4.48 -2.67
CA ILE A 323 -9.21 3.65 -3.20
C ILE A 323 -9.81 2.78 -2.09
N GLU A 324 -11.13 2.65 -2.10
CA GLU A 324 -11.86 1.76 -1.20
C GLU A 324 -12.64 0.72 -2.00
N PHE A 325 -12.41 -0.54 -1.67
CA PHE A 325 -13.18 -1.67 -2.15
C PHE A 325 -14.08 -2.22 -1.04
N THR A 326 -15.30 -2.59 -1.40
CA THR A 326 -16.22 -3.28 -0.47
C THR A 326 -16.75 -4.56 -1.08
N LYS A 327 -16.95 -5.58 -0.23
CA LYS A 327 -17.63 -6.82 -0.56
C LYS A 327 -18.43 -7.24 0.67
N PHE A 328 -19.75 -7.19 0.61
CA PHE A 328 -20.64 -7.43 1.75
C PHE A 328 -21.74 -8.42 1.42
#